data_AF-D2SAE0-F1
#
_entry.id   AF-D2SAE0-F1
#
_cell.length_a   1.000
_cell.length_b   1.000
_cell.length_c   1.000
_cell.angle_alpha   90.00
_cell.angle_beta   90.00
_cell.angle_gamma   90.00
#
_symmetry.space_group_name_H-M   'P 1'
#
loop_
_entity.id
_entity.type
_entity.pdbx_description
1 polymer ?
#
loop_
_entity_poly.entity_id
_entity_poly.type
_entity_poly.pdbx_seq_one_letter_code
_entity_poly.pdbx_strand_id
1 'polypeptide(L)'
;MSRPADALSRLLQVRQVYAEPAALASPRGQQVLARFPGAEVVEVPSHWKIPELHGNEGNVERWVRVKSETLVLGVKKSLTARLNGRSANWIAPSTANGCAMACSYCYVPRQKGYANPITVFTNIEQITGYLRRHVARQGPKTEPDQCDPHAWVYDLGENSDCSVDALVSDNVADLVATFAELPTAKASFATKYVNRQLLDLDPRGRTRIRFSVMPEDDAKVLDIRTSRVAERIAAVDDFVEAGYEVHLNLSPVVLREGWEADWAQLLRRLDDELSPAAKAQAAAEVILLTHNRDLHQVNLGWHPKAEELLWRPDLQQPKRSQNGSWNVRYRNDVKRAGVTRVQELVAAHAPWLRIRYAF
;
A
#
# COMPACT_ATOMS: atom_id res chain seq x y z
N MET A 1 -23.68 -8.12 4.69
CA MET A 1 -22.24 -8.09 5.03
C MET A 1 -21.66 -9.49 4.85
N SER A 2 -20.69 -9.66 3.96
CA SER A 2 -19.95 -10.92 3.78
C SER A 2 -19.20 -11.24 5.08
N ARG A 3 -19.26 -12.48 5.59
CA ARG A 3 -18.49 -12.89 6.78
C ARG A 3 -16.98 -12.76 6.49
N PRO A 4 -16.12 -12.46 7.48
CA PRO A 4 -14.69 -12.31 7.26
C PRO A 4 -14.01 -13.52 6.60
N ALA A 5 -14.53 -14.73 6.83
CA ALA A 5 -14.08 -15.96 6.18
C ALA A 5 -14.32 -15.98 4.65
N ASP A 6 -15.34 -15.29 4.13
CA ASP A 6 -15.66 -15.21 2.68
C ASP A 6 -14.84 -14.11 1.97
N ALA A 7 -14.31 -13.13 2.70
CA ALA A 7 -13.35 -12.16 2.16
C ALA A 7 -11.92 -12.74 2.10
N LEU A 8 -11.53 -13.52 3.12
CA LEU A 8 -10.26 -14.24 3.15
C LEU A 8 -10.14 -15.21 1.96
N SER A 9 -11.20 -16.00 1.70
CA SER A 9 -11.22 -17.07 0.70
C SER A 9 -11.13 -16.60 -0.76
N ARG A 10 -11.50 -15.34 -1.04
CA ARG A 10 -11.47 -14.78 -2.40
C ARG A 10 -10.12 -14.16 -2.75
N LEU A 11 -9.43 -13.54 -1.80
CA LEU A 11 -8.14 -12.90 -2.05
C LEU A 11 -6.96 -13.81 -1.72
N LEU A 12 -7.09 -14.73 -0.77
CA LEU A 12 -6.02 -15.62 -0.32
C LEU A 12 -6.53 -17.06 -0.25
N GLN A 13 -5.96 -17.92 -1.07
CA GLN A 13 -6.23 -19.36 -1.12
C GLN A 13 -4.94 -20.10 -0.84
N VAL A 14 -4.34 -19.80 0.31
CA VAL A 14 -2.99 -20.26 0.64
C VAL A 14 -2.93 -21.78 0.66
N ARG A 15 -2.08 -22.34 -0.21
CA ARG A 15 -1.79 -23.78 -0.34
C ARG A 15 -0.37 -24.10 0.09
N GLN A 16 0.53 -23.13 0.07
CA GLN A 16 1.93 -23.34 0.39
C GLN A 16 2.46 -22.18 1.25
N VAL A 17 3.25 -22.53 2.26
CA VAL A 17 3.95 -21.59 3.13
C VAL A 17 5.43 -21.94 3.14
N TYR A 18 6.27 -21.06 2.59
CA TYR A 18 7.71 -21.17 2.78
C TYR A 18 8.09 -20.52 4.11
N ALA A 19 8.87 -21.16 4.97
CA ALA A 19 9.18 -20.60 6.28
C ALA A 19 10.65 -20.76 6.67
N GLU A 20 11.26 -19.66 7.16
CA GLU A 20 12.52 -19.79 7.92
C GLU A 20 12.24 -20.56 9.24
N PRO A 21 13.13 -21.47 9.69
CA PRO A 21 12.86 -22.28 10.89
C PRO A 21 12.53 -21.45 12.14
N ALA A 22 13.23 -20.33 12.35
CA ALA A 22 12.96 -19.43 13.47
C ALA A 22 11.62 -18.70 13.34
N ALA A 23 11.19 -18.39 12.11
CA ALA A 23 9.89 -17.78 11.87
C ALA A 23 8.76 -18.80 12.10
N LEU A 24 8.96 -20.03 11.63
CA LEU A 24 8.05 -21.15 11.83
C LEU A 24 7.83 -21.43 13.33
N ALA A 25 8.89 -21.46 14.13
CA ALA A 25 8.81 -21.73 15.57
C ALA A 25 8.23 -20.57 16.41
N SER A 26 8.12 -19.36 15.85
CA SER A 26 7.65 -18.19 16.59
C SER A 26 6.13 -18.19 16.86
N PRO A 27 5.64 -17.54 17.93
CA PRO A 27 4.21 -17.44 18.21
C PRO A 27 3.40 -16.86 17.04
N ARG A 28 3.93 -15.81 16.39
CA ARG A 28 3.32 -15.19 15.21
C ARG A 28 3.31 -16.14 14.02
N GLY A 29 4.36 -16.93 13.80
CA GLY A 29 4.40 -17.95 12.76
C GLY A 29 3.33 -19.02 12.95
N GLN A 30 3.21 -19.56 14.17
CA GLN A 30 2.18 -20.54 14.53
C GLN A 30 0.76 -19.95 14.36
N GLN A 31 0.56 -18.68 14.70
CA GLN A 31 -0.71 -18.01 14.45
C GLN A 31 -1.05 -17.95 12.96
N VAL A 32 -0.09 -17.59 12.10
CA VAL A 32 -0.32 -17.56 10.65
C VAL A 32 -0.70 -18.95 10.13
N LEU A 33 0.01 -20.00 10.55
CA LEU A 33 -0.32 -21.38 10.15
C LEU A 33 -1.73 -21.81 10.60
N ALA A 34 -2.14 -21.41 11.80
CA ALA A 34 -3.49 -21.70 12.29
C ALA A 34 -4.60 -21.07 11.44
N ARG A 35 -4.32 -19.96 10.72
CA ARG A 35 -5.28 -19.37 9.76
C ARG A 35 -5.37 -20.13 8.44
N PHE A 36 -4.35 -20.93 8.11
CA PHE A 36 -4.24 -21.68 6.86
C PHE A 36 -3.88 -23.16 7.12
N PRO A 37 -4.71 -23.91 7.87
CA PRO A 37 -4.36 -25.26 8.35
C PRO A 37 -4.17 -26.30 7.24
N GLY A 38 -4.62 -26.02 6.02
CA GLY A 38 -4.46 -26.91 4.86
C GLY A 38 -3.25 -26.60 3.97
N ALA A 39 -2.42 -25.62 4.33
CA ALA A 39 -1.26 -25.26 3.53
C ALA A 39 -0.07 -26.18 3.82
N GLU A 40 0.62 -26.62 2.77
CA GLU A 40 1.90 -27.31 2.86
C GLU A 40 2.98 -26.35 3.37
N VAL A 41 3.76 -26.77 4.36
CA VAL A 41 4.86 -25.97 4.90
C VAL A 41 6.18 -26.48 4.36
N VAL A 42 6.96 -25.59 3.73
CA VAL A 42 8.29 -25.87 3.21
C VAL A 42 9.31 -25.03 3.96
N GLU A 43 10.19 -25.66 4.73
CA GLU A 43 11.26 -24.95 5.41
C GLU A 43 12.32 -24.45 4.41
N VAL A 44 12.73 -23.20 4.56
CA VAL A 44 13.75 -22.56 3.71
C VAL A 44 14.81 -21.87 4.56
N PRO A 45 16.08 -21.86 4.12
CA PRO A 45 17.13 -21.19 4.88
C PRO A 45 17.02 -19.66 4.87
N SER A 46 16.26 -19.09 3.92
CA SER A 46 16.00 -17.66 3.86
C SER A 46 14.69 -17.30 3.16
N HIS A 47 13.90 -16.43 3.78
CA HIS A 47 12.70 -15.82 3.19
C HIS A 47 13.01 -14.96 1.94
N TRP A 48 14.28 -14.60 1.73
CA TRP A 48 14.73 -13.82 0.60
C TRP A 48 15.28 -14.68 -0.55
N LYS A 49 15.69 -15.94 -0.32
CA LYS A 49 16.34 -16.77 -1.34
C LYS A 49 15.53 -18.05 -1.60
N ILE A 50 14.35 -17.90 -2.19
CA ILE A 50 13.43 -18.98 -2.55
C ILE A 50 13.40 -19.08 -4.08
N PRO A 51 14.17 -19.99 -4.71
CA PRO A 51 14.32 -20.05 -6.16
C PRO A 51 13.00 -20.07 -6.93
N GLU A 52 11.98 -20.75 -6.41
CA GLU A 52 10.65 -20.88 -6.99
C GLU A 52 9.91 -19.53 -7.10
N LEU A 53 10.30 -18.55 -6.27
CA LEU A 53 9.71 -17.21 -6.23
C LEU A 53 10.60 -16.15 -6.91
N HIS A 54 11.76 -16.54 -7.45
CA HIS A 54 12.69 -15.63 -8.13
C HIS A 54 12.79 -15.92 -9.63
N GLY A 55 12.39 -14.95 -10.44
CA GLY A 55 12.53 -15.01 -11.89
C GLY A 55 11.21 -14.84 -12.64
N ASN A 56 11.31 -14.36 -13.89
CA ASN A 56 10.17 -14.09 -14.76
C ASN A 56 9.75 -15.32 -15.58
N GLU A 57 10.69 -16.21 -15.91
CA GLU A 57 10.43 -17.38 -16.75
C GLU A 57 9.50 -18.38 -16.03
N GLY A 58 8.34 -18.67 -16.63
CA GLY A 58 7.29 -19.53 -16.08
C GLY A 58 6.34 -18.89 -15.07
N ASN A 59 6.69 -17.74 -14.48
CA ASN A 59 5.88 -17.08 -13.43
C ASN A 59 4.87 -16.06 -13.95
N VAL A 60 5.01 -15.57 -15.19
CA VAL A 60 4.06 -14.60 -15.77
C VAL A 60 2.65 -15.19 -15.89
N GLU A 61 2.52 -16.44 -16.36
CA GLU A 61 1.23 -17.14 -16.47
C GLU A 61 0.62 -17.49 -15.09
N ARG A 62 1.47 -17.67 -14.08
CA ARG A 62 1.07 -18.02 -12.70
C ARG A 62 1.07 -16.83 -11.75
N TRP A 63 1.29 -15.61 -12.26
CA TRP A 63 1.56 -14.41 -11.45
C TRP A 63 0.52 -14.13 -10.37
N VAL A 64 -0.75 -14.26 -10.76
CA VAL A 64 -1.91 -14.09 -9.88
C VAL A 64 -2.05 -15.25 -8.88
N ARG A 65 -1.67 -16.47 -9.28
CA ARG A 65 -1.75 -17.66 -8.43
C ARG A 65 -0.69 -17.63 -7.33
N VAL A 66 0.57 -17.32 -7.66
CA VAL A 66 1.66 -17.22 -6.66
C VAL A 66 1.28 -16.26 -5.54
N LYS A 67 0.76 -15.07 -5.88
CA LYS A 67 0.31 -14.08 -4.89
C LYS A 67 -0.88 -14.50 -4.03
N SER A 68 -1.64 -15.49 -4.49
CA SER A 68 -2.88 -15.97 -3.84
C SER A 68 -2.66 -17.23 -3.02
N GLU A 69 -1.80 -18.12 -3.50
CA GLU A 69 -1.64 -19.48 -3.00
C GLU A 69 -0.37 -19.66 -2.17
N THR A 70 0.57 -18.70 -2.22
CA THR A 70 1.84 -18.79 -1.50
C THR A 70 1.94 -17.70 -0.43
N LEU A 71 2.41 -18.08 0.76
CA LEU A 71 2.93 -17.17 1.77
C LEU A 71 4.40 -17.49 2.06
N VAL A 72 5.10 -16.50 2.61
CA VAL A 72 6.45 -16.68 3.16
C VAL A 72 6.49 -16.21 4.61
N LEU A 73 7.09 -16.97 5.51
CA LEU A 73 7.39 -16.58 6.89
C LEU A 73 8.89 -16.33 7.03
N GLY A 74 9.25 -15.17 7.56
CA GLY A 74 10.65 -14.82 7.79
C GLY A 74 10.86 -14.00 9.05
N VAL A 75 12.12 -13.81 9.41
CA VAL A 75 12.53 -12.91 10.50
C VAL A 75 13.14 -11.64 9.89
N LYS A 76 12.62 -10.47 10.28
CA LYS A 76 13.20 -9.19 9.85
C LYS A 76 14.52 -8.96 10.59
N LYS A 77 15.64 -9.11 9.86
CA LYS A 77 16.99 -9.01 10.44
C LYS A 77 17.44 -7.58 10.76
N SER A 78 17.07 -6.61 9.91
CA SER A 78 17.44 -5.20 10.10
C SER A 78 16.22 -4.37 10.48
N LEU A 79 16.25 -3.84 11.70
CA LEU A 79 15.21 -2.98 12.27
C LEU A 79 15.69 -1.52 12.21
N THR A 80 15.23 -0.80 11.19
CA THR A 80 15.57 0.60 10.98
C THR A 80 14.35 1.41 10.56
N ALA A 81 14.21 2.60 11.15
CA ALA A 81 13.36 3.66 10.63
C ALA A 81 14.17 4.48 9.63
N ARG A 82 13.70 4.56 8.39
CA ARG A 82 14.38 5.33 7.32
C ARG A 82 13.68 6.66 7.12
N LEU A 83 14.44 7.73 6.92
CA LEU A 83 13.87 9.04 6.61
C LEU A 83 13.07 8.95 5.29
N ASN A 84 11.84 9.48 5.30
CA ASN A 84 10.99 9.61 4.11
C ASN A 84 10.78 11.09 3.76
N GLY A 85 10.31 11.88 4.75
CA GLY A 85 10.19 13.32 4.66
C GLY A 85 9.10 13.83 3.71
N ARG A 86 8.23 12.97 3.18
CA ARG A 86 7.17 13.34 2.22
C ARG A 86 5.78 12.88 2.66
N SER A 87 5.54 11.58 2.63
CA SER A 87 4.24 11.00 3.03
C SER A 87 4.17 10.79 4.55
N ALA A 88 5.32 10.46 5.13
CA ALA A 88 5.57 10.29 6.55
C ALA A 88 6.97 10.85 6.88
N ASN A 89 7.25 11.05 8.17
CA ASN A 89 8.61 11.41 8.60
C ASN A 89 9.55 10.23 8.39
N TRP A 90 9.09 9.04 8.77
CA TRP A 90 9.86 7.80 8.74
C TRP A 90 9.12 6.71 7.98
N ILE A 91 9.86 5.82 7.33
CA ILE A 91 9.37 4.48 6.98
C ILE A 91 9.77 3.55 8.12
N ALA A 92 8.78 2.87 8.71
CA ALA A 92 9.00 1.92 9.80
C ALA A 92 9.71 0.64 9.31
N PRO A 93 10.32 -0.15 10.21
CA PRO A 93 10.72 -1.51 9.88
C PRO A 93 9.50 -2.30 9.38
N SER A 94 9.61 -2.89 8.20
CA SER A 94 8.50 -3.61 7.57
C SER A 94 8.10 -4.83 8.41
N THR A 95 6.80 -5.00 8.62
CA THR A 95 6.17 -6.19 9.22
C THR A 95 5.66 -7.19 8.17
N ALA A 96 5.60 -6.76 6.92
CA ALA A 96 5.36 -7.61 5.76
C ALA A 96 6.11 -7.07 4.52
N ASN A 97 6.13 -7.87 3.45
CA ASN A 97 6.58 -7.48 2.12
C ASN A 97 5.76 -8.23 1.07
N GLY A 98 5.47 -7.61 -0.07
CA GLY A 98 4.62 -8.19 -1.10
C GLY A 98 3.15 -7.91 -0.85
N CYS A 99 2.29 -8.41 -1.75
CA CYS A 99 0.86 -8.16 -1.68
C CYS A 99 0.10 -9.22 -2.49
N ALA A 100 -1.08 -9.62 -2.00
CA ALA A 100 -1.99 -10.52 -2.71
C ALA A 100 -2.72 -9.84 -3.88
N MET A 101 -2.71 -8.50 -3.92
CA MET A 101 -3.27 -7.72 -5.02
C MET A 101 -2.31 -7.65 -6.21
N ALA A 102 -2.82 -7.15 -7.33
CA ALA A 102 -2.22 -7.35 -8.64
C ALA A 102 -2.20 -6.06 -9.49
N CYS A 103 -2.01 -4.89 -8.85
CA CYS A 103 -1.94 -3.62 -9.58
C CYS A 103 -0.86 -3.68 -10.67
N SER A 104 -1.23 -3.40 -11.92
CA SER A 104 -0.34 -3.56 -13.09
C SER A 104 0.85 -2.60 -13.09
N TYR A 105 0.74 -1.48 -12.39
CA TYR A 105 1.79 -0.46 -12.25
C TYR A 105 2.62 -0.62 -10.96
N CYS A 106 2.39 -1.66 -10.15
CA CYS A 106 2.95 -1.77 -8.80
C CYS A 106 4.49 -1.70 -8.77
N TYR A 107 5.05 -0.96 -7.81
CA TYR A 107 6.50 -0.89 -7.62
C TYR A 107 7.06 -1.93 -6.65
N VAL A 108 6.24 -2.41 -5.71
CA VAL A 108 6.67 -3.34 -4.66
C VAL A 108 7.36 -4.59 -5.22
N PRO A 109 6.83 -5.27 -6.24
CA PRO A 109 7.40 -6.56 -6.61
C PRO A 109 8.59 -6.45 -7.57
N ARG A 110 8.95 -5.24 -8.02
CA ARG A 110 10.03 -4.99 -9.00
C ARG A 110 11.40 -5.48 -8.49
N GLN A 111 11.59 -5.60 -7.18
CA GLN A 111 12.85 -6.06 -6.58
C GLN A 111 12.95 -7.59 -6.40
N LYS A 112 11.84 -8.33 -6.59
CA LYS A 112 11.74 -9.78 -6.32
C LYS A 112 11.21 -10.58 -7.53
N GLY A 113 11.27 -10.03 -8.74
CA GLY A 113 10.80 -10.76 -9.95
C GLY A 113 9.29 -10.70 -10.18
N TYR A 114 8.63 -9.62 -9.77
CA TYR A 114 7.24 -9.23 -10.10
C TYR A 114 6.11 -10.09 -9.47
N ALA A 115 6.27 -11.41 -9.33
CA ALA A 115 5.34 -12.29 -8.61
C ALA A 115 5.70 -12.38 -7.12
N ASN A 116 5.58 -11.28 -6.36
CA ASN A 116 5.98 -11.22 -4.95
C ASN A 116 4.79 -11.53 -4.00
N PRO A 117 4.65 -12.77 -3.46
CA PRO A 117 3.63 -13.08 -2.47
C PRO A 117 3.90 -12.37 -1.14
N ILE A 118 2.93 -12.41 -0.24
CA ILE A 118 3.10 -11.83 1.10
C ILE A 118 4.14 -12.64 1.87
N THR A 119 5.22 -11.95 2.25
CA THR A 119 6.16 -12.36 3.29
C THR A 119 5.73 -11.72 4.60
N VAL A 120 5.40 -12.51 5.62
CA VAL A 120 5.12 -12.02 6.97
C VAL A 120 6.41 -12.08 7.78
N PHE A 121 6.78 -10.96 8.42
CA PHE A 121 7.86 -10.95 9.39
C PHE A 121 7.31 -11.25 10.79
N THR A 122 7.80 -12.33 11.40
CA THR A 122 7.16 -12.89 12.60
C THR A 122 7.72 -12.35 13.93
N ASN A 123 8.78 -11.52 13.90
CA ASN A 123 9.40 -10.91 15.08
C ASN A 123 8.78 -9.55 15.45
N ILE A 124 7.45 -9.49 15.56
CA ILE A 124 6.69 -8.25 15.77
C ILE A 124 7.00 -7.55 17.11
N GLU A 125 7.33 -8.30 18.16
CA GLU A 125 7.72 -7.77 19.46
C GLU A 125 9.04 -6.98 19.37
N GLN A 126 9.97 -7.44 18.53
CA GLN A 126 11.22 -6.73 18.28
C GLN A 126 10.98 -5.45 17.48
N ILE A 127 10.08 -5.51 16.47
CA ILE A 127 9.72 -4.36 15.63
C ILE A 127 9.02 -3.28 16.45
N THR A 128 7.99 -3.63 17.22
CA THR A 128 7.27 -2.68 18.07
C THR A 128 8.17 -2.14 19.19
N GLY A 129 9.02 -2.98 19.79
CA GLY A 129 10.03 -2.55 20.75
C GLY A 129 11.02 -1.54 20.15
N TYR A 130 11.47 -1.76 18.92
CA TYR A 130 12.30 -0.79 18.19
C TYR A 130 11.57 0.53 17.97
N LEU A 131 10.32 0.48 17.49
CA LEU A 131 9.51 1.67 17.21
C LEU A 131 9.29 2.52 18.47
N ARG A 132 8.95 1.90 19.61
CA ARG A 132 8.82 2.60 20.90
C ARG A 132 10.11 3.36 21.26
N ARG A 133 11.27 2.69 21.17
CA ARG A 133 12.57 3.33 21.42
C ARG A 133 12.91 4.41 20.41
N HIS A 134 12.51 4.25 19.14
CA HIS A 134 12.75 5.25 18.11
C HIS A 134 11.92 6.51 18.35
N VAL A 135 10.62 6.35 18.61
CA VAL A 135 9.70 7.45 18.94
C VAL A 135 10.17 8.19 20.18
N ALA A 136 10.55 7.48 21.25
CA ALA A 136 11.07 8.10 22.46
C ALA A 136 12.31 8.98 22.19
N ARG A 137 13.21 8.54 21.30
CA ARG A 137 14.39 9.34 20.90
C ARG A 137 14.05 10.60 20.10
N GLN A 138 12.92 10.63 19.38
CA GLN A 138 12.50 11.83 18.66
C GLN A 138 11.88 12.88 19.60
N GLY A 139 11.36 12.47 20.76
CA GLY A 139 10.65 13.37 21.67
C GLY A 139 9.36 13.96 21.06
N PRO A 140 8.81 15.00 21.70
CA PRO A 140 7.70 15.77 21.13
C PRO A 140 8.10 16.43 19.80
N LYS A 141 7.17 16.51 18.87
CA LYS A 141 7.36 17.27 17.64
C LYS A 141 7.15 18.75 17.92
N THR A 142 8.16 19.57 17.69
CA THR A 142 8.14 21.01 18.01
C THR A 142 7.76 21.90 16.82
N GLU A 143 7.97 21.42 15.60
CA GLU A 143 7.67 22.17 14.38
C GLU A 143 6.72 21.37 13.47
N PRO A 144 5.71 22.04 12.88
CA PRO A 144 4.85 21.40 11.90
C PRO A 144 5.62 21.14 10.61
N ASP A 145 5.28 20.08 9.92
CA ASP A 145 5.76 19.81 8.56
C ASP A 145 4.63 19.28 7.68
N GLN A 146 4.95 18.97 6.41
CA GLN A 146 3.97 18.44 5.47
C GLN A 146 3.38 17.07 5.87
N CYS A 147 4.09 16.30 6.71
CA CYS A 147 3.64 14.98 7.11
C CYS A 147 2.52 15.08 8.14
N ASP A 148 2.72 15.89 9.19
CA ASP A 148 1.74 16.15 10.25
C ASP A 148 2.15 17.37 11.09
N PRO A 149 1.20 18.21 11.54
CA PRO A 149 1.52 19.38 12.35
C PRO A 149 1.96 19.07 13.78
N HIS A 150 1.64 17.89 14.34
CA HIS A 150 1.77 17.62 15.77
C HIS A 150 2.46 16.28 16.12
N ALA A 151 2.56 15.34 15.18
CA ALA A 151 3.11 14.01 15.44
C ALA A 151 4.19 13.60 14.44
N TRP A 152 5.12 12.75 14.91
CA TRP A 152 6.04 12.02 14.05
C TRP A 152 5.28 10.90 13.34
N VAL A 153 5.18 10.96 12.01
CA VAL A 153 4.45 9.96 11.22
C VAL A 153 5.38 8.85 10.77
N TYR A 154 4.94 7.60 10.89
CA TYR A 154 5.64 6.40 10.47
C TYR A 154 4.84 5.64 9.42
N ASP A 155 5.37 5.53 8.21
CA ASP A 155 4.78 4.72 7.14
C ASP A 155 5.03 3.23 7.38
N LEU A 156 3.96 2.46 7.51
CA LEU A 156 3.98 1.02 7.77
C LEU A 156 3.91 0.19 6.48
N GLY A 157 3.39 0.78 5.40
CA GLY A 157 2.98 0.07 4.19
C GLY A 157 3.87 0.30 2.95
N GLU A 158 5.14 0.69 3.11
CA GLU A 158 6.01 1.00 1.95
C GLU A 158 6.20 -0.21 1.03
N ASN A 159 6.24 -1.43 1.57
CA ASN A 159 6.52 -2.66 0.81
C ASN A 159 5.38 -3.67 0.84
N SER A 160 4.21 -3.31 1.35
CA SER A 160 3.04 -4.19 1.45
C SER A 160 1.75 -3.37 1.54
N ASP A 161 0.59 -4.01 1.70
CA ASP A 161 -0.67 -3.32 1.97
C ASP A 161 -1.19 -3.79 3.32
N CYS A 162 -1.14 -2.92 4.33
CA CYS A 162 -1.47 -3.32 5.70
C CYS A 162 -2.91 -3.83 5.85
N SER A 163 -3.86 -3.35 5.05
CA SER A 163 -5.24 -3.86 5.12
C SER A 163 -5.33 -5.30 4.64
N VAL A 164 -4.51 -5.69 3.66
CA VAL A 164 -4.38 -7.09 3.23
C VAL A 164 -3.53 -7.90 4.23
N ASP A 165 -2.45 -7.33 4.76
CA ASP A 165 -1.57 -8.02 5.72
C ASP A 165 -2.32 -8.43 7.00
N ALA A 166 -3.29 -7.62 7.43
CA ALA A 166 -4.16 -7.90 8.57
C ALA A 166 -5.02 -9.18 8.39
N LEU A 167 -5.29 -9.59 7.14
CA LEU A 167 -5.94 -10.87 6.84
C LEU A 167 -5.03 -12.05 7.19
N VAL A 168 -3.70 -11.87 7.07
CA VAL A 168 -2.71 -12.95 7.23
C VAL A 168 -2.21 -13.05 8.66
N SER A 169 -2.08 -11.93 9.38
CA SER A 169 -1.53 -11.92 10.74
C SER A 169 -2.01 -10.72 11.57
N ASP A 170 -1.94 -10.80 12.90
CA ASP A 170 -2.27 -9.64 13.76
C ASP A 170 -1.15 -8.60 13.89
N ASN A 171 -0.10 -8.66 13.06
CA ASN A 171 0.98 -7.66 13.07
C ASN A 171 0.44 -6.22 12.95
N VAL A 172 -0.62 -6.02 12.16
CA VAL A 172 -1.24 -4.70 11.97
C VAL A 172 -2.00 -4.27 13.22
N ALA A 173 -2.70 -5.19 13.89
CA ALA A 173 -3.38 -4.89 15.16
C ALA A 173 -2.36 -4.52 16.25
N ASP A 174 -1.24 -5.24 16.35
CA ASP A 174 -0.15 -4.90 17.29
C ASP A 174 0.43 -3.51 17.02
N LEU A 175 0.59 -3.14 15.75
CA LEU A 175 1.07 -1.81 15.37
C LEU A 175 0.06 -0.73 15.72
N VAL A 176 -1.23 -0.92 15.41
CA VAL A 176 -2.28 0.04 15.77
C VAL A 176 -2.32 0.24 17.30
N ALA A 177 -2.31 -0.85 18.07
CA ALA A 177 -2.26 -0.80 19.53
C ALA A 177 -0.99 -0.09 20.03
N THR A 178 0.17 -0.41 19.44
CA THR A 178 1.44 0.25 19.80
C THR A 178 1.39 1.76 19.54
N PHE A 179 0.87 2.21 18.40
CA PHE A 179 0.81 3.65 18.09
C PHE A 179 -0.26 4.38 18.89
N ALA A 180 -1.36 3.71 19.28
CA ALA A 180 -2.36 4.27 20.18
C ALA A 180 -1.78 4.67 21.55
N GLU A 181 -0.69 4.04 21.99
CA GLU A 181 0.05 4.34 23.22
C GLU A 181 1.14 5.41 23.07
N LEU A 182 1.43 5.88 21.84
CA LEU A 182 2.56 6.77 21.55
C LEU A 182 2.07 8.21 21.30
N PRO A 183 2.07 9.10 22.31
CA PRO A 183 1.41 10.41 22.22
C PRO A 183 2.10 11.39 21.26
N THR A 184 3.33 11.13 20.85
CA THR A 184 4.11 11.99 19.95
C THR A 184 4.23 11.43 18.53
N ALA A 185 3.60 10.28 18.24
CA ALA A 185 3.71 9.61 16.95
C ALA A 185 2.36 9.18 16.39
N LYS A 186 2.33 8.90 15.09
CA LYS A 186 1.21 8.26 14.39
C LYS A 186 1.73 7.21 13.42
N ALA A 187 1.02 6.09 13.31
CA ALA A 187 1.17 5.18 12.19
C ALA A 187 0.51 5.77 10.95
N SER A 188 1.00 5.42 9.77
CA SER A 188 0.25 5.62 8.53
C SER A 188 0.49 4.51 7.54
N PHE A 189 -0.52 4.17 6.74
CA PHE A 189 -0.35 3.29 5.58
C PHE A 189 -1.36 3.68 4.50
N ALA A 190 -1.01 3.39 3.24
CA ALA A 190 -1.96 3.49 2.13
C ALA A 190 -2.55 2.13 1.82
N THR A 191 -3.81 2.08 1.38
CA THR A 191 -4.44 0.84 0.99
C THR A 191 -5.33 0.98 -0.25
N LYS A 192 -5.50 -0.14 -0.97
CA LYS A 192 -6.51 -0.33 -2.02
C LYS A 192 -7.55 -1.40 -1.65
N TYR A 193 -7.49 -1.94 -0.45
CA TYR A 193 -8.35 -3.01 0.03
C TYR A 193 -9.12 -2.56 1.26
N VAL A 194 -10.45 -2.56 1.16
CA VAL A 194 -11.34 -2.24 2.29
C VAL A 194 -11.42 -3.45 3.21
N ASN A 195 -10.56 -3.49 4.24
CA ASN A 195 -10.63 -4.50 5.28
C ASN A 195 -11.46 -4.00 6.47
N ARG A 196 -12.72 -4.41 6.54
CA ARG A 196 -13.64 -4.02 7.64
C ARG A 196 -13.25 -4.56 9.02
N GLN A 197 -12.38 -5.57 9.12
CA GLN A 197 -11.86 -6.05 10.43
C GLN A 197 -11.05 -4.97 11.16
N LEU A 198 -10.51 -4.00 10.43
CA LEU A 198 -9.78 -2.89 11.04
C LEU A 198 -10.72 -1.95 11.84
N LEU A 199 -12.03 -1.96 11.58
CA LEU A 199 -13.00 -1.17 12.33
C LEU A 199 -13.16 -1.66 13.79
N ASP A 200 -12.74 -2.90 14.07
CA ASP A 200 -12.80 -3.48 15.41
C ASP A 200 -11.59 -3.08 16.30
N LEU A 201 -10.65 -2.30 15.76
CA LEU A 201 -9.46 -1.84 16.48
C LEU A 201 -9.67 -0.45 17.08
N ASP A 202 -8.86 -0.09 18.09
CA ASP A 202 -8.89 1.22 18.75
C ASP A 202 -7.64 2.06 18.38
N PRO A 203 -7.67 2.83 17.27
CA PRO A 203 -6.53 3.62 16.82
C PRO A 203 -6.28 4.89 17.62
N ARG A 204 -7.25 5.39 18.41
CA ARG A 204 -7.16 6.64 19.21
C ARG A 204 -6.65 7.87 18.45
N GLY A 205 -6.99 8.02 17.17
CA GLY A 205 -6.45 9.08 16.30
C GLY A 205 -4.94 8.99 16.03
N ARG A 206 -4.32 7.85 16.36
CA ARG A 206 -2.88 7.56 16.20
C ARG A 206 -2.55 6.67 15.01
N THR A 207 -3.54 6.35 14.19
CA THR A 207 -3.33 5.65 12.92
C THR A 207 -4.01 6.40 11.79
N ARG A 208 -3.25 6.73 10.75
CA ARG A 208 -3.73 7.38 9.52
C ARG A 208 -3.81 6.39 8.36
N ILE A 209 -5.01 6.13 7.86
CA ILE A 209 -5.23 5.33 6.66
C ILE A 209 -5.38 6.23 5.45
N ARG A 210 -4.67 5.93 4.37
CA ARG A 210 -4.76 6.63 3.08
C ARG A 210 -5.43 5.73 2.05
N PHE A 211 -6.71 5.91 1.79
CA PHE A 211 -7.39 5.15 0.73
C PHE A 211 -6.89 5.65 -0.63
N SER A 212 -6.30 4.74 -1.41
CA SER A 212 -5.86 5.07 -2.75
C SER A 212 -7.03 5.02 -3.72
N VAL A 213 -7.25 6.10 -4.46
CA VAL A 213 -8.34 6.22 -5.44
C VAL A 213 -7.78 6.71 -6.77
N MET A 214 -8.49 6.35 -7.83
CA MET A 214 -8.29 6.78 -9.21
C MET A 214 -9.65 6.68 -9.93
N PRO A 215 -9.83 7.22 -11.14
CA PRO A 215 -11.08 7.05 -11.85
C PRO A 215 -11.49 5.57 -11.98
N GLU A 216 -12.78 5.27 -11.83
CA GLU A 216 -13.27 3.88 -11.72
C GLU A 216 -12.92 3.05 -12.97
N ASP A 217 -12.95 3.65 -14.17
CA ASP A 217 -12.59 2.95 -15.41
C ASP A 217 -11.09 2.67 -15.52
N ASP A 218 -10.23 3.54 -14.96
CA ASP A 218 -8.80 3.24 -14.81
C ASP A 218 -8.60 2.11 -13.82
N ALA A 219 -9.28 2.16 -12.67
CA ALA A 219 -9.15 1.14 -11.64
C ALA A 219 -9.56 -0.26 -12.14
N LYS A 220 -10.61 -0.36 -12.97
CA LYS A 220 -11.03 -1.63 -13.58
C LYS A 220 -9.90 -2.29 -14.39
N VAL A 221 -9.06 -1.49 -15.03
CA VAL A 221 -7.94 -1.98 -15.84
C VAL A 221 -6.65 -2.11 -15.01
N LEU A 222 -6.40 -1.19 -14.08
CA LEU A 222 -5.08 -1.04 -13.46
C LEU A 222 -5.01 -1.62 -12.04
N ASP A 223 -6.11 -1.62 -11.28
CA ASP A 223 -6.19 -2.02 -9.87
C ASP A 223 -6.72 -3.46 -9.71
N ILE A 224 -5.97 -4.44 -10.24
CA ILE A 224 -6.42 -5.84 -10.24
C ILE A 224 -6.44 -6.43 -8.82
N ARG A 225 -7.52 -7.14 -8.50
CA ARG A 225 -7.78 -7.81 -7.19
C ARG A 225 -7.79 -6.85 -6.00
N THR A 226 -8.27 -5.63 -6.20
CA THR A 226 -8.45 -4.62 -5.16
C THR A 226 -9.95 -4.44 -4.84
N SER A 227 -10.29 -3.69 -3.79
CA SER A 227 -11.66 -3.20 -3.61
C SER A 227 -12.00 -2.18 -4.70
N ARG A 228 -13.27 -2.09 -5.09
CA ARG A 228 -13.69 -1.10 -6.11
C ARG A 228 -13.49 0.32 -5.59
N VAL A 229 -13.29 1.31 -6.46
CA VAL A 229 -13.09 2.69 -6.00
C VAL A 229 -14.33 3.18 -5.25
N ALA A 230 -15.53 2.81 -5.72
CA ALA A 230 -16.76 3.07 -4.98
C ALA A 230 -16.77 2.54 -3.55
N GLU A 231 -16.27 1.32 -3.32
CA GLU A 231 -16.21 0.72 -1.98
C GLU A 231 -15.18 1.44 -1.10
N ARG A 232 -14.05 1.87 -1.68
CA ARG A 232 -13.02 2.63 -0.96
C ARG A 232 -13.54 3.99 -0.49
N ILE A 233 -14.32 4.68 -1.32
CA ILE A 233 -14.96 5.96 -0.96
C ILE A 233 -15.97 5.74 0.16
N ALA A 234 -16.88 4.77 -0.01
CA ALA A 234 -17.90 4.44 1.00
C ALA A 234 -17.32 4.01 2.36
N ALA A 235 -16.09 3.47 2.38
CA ALA A 235 -15.42 3.09 3.62
C ALA A 235 -14.82 4.28 4.38
N VAL A 236 -14.62 5.44 3.77
CA VAL A 236 -13.92 6.57 4.41
C VAL A 236 -14.62 6.95 5.72
N ASP A 237 -15.94 7.17 5.67
CA ASP A 237 -16.69 7.64 6.84
C ASP A 237 -16.72 6.59 7.97
N ASP A 238 -16.89 5.31 7.64
CA ASP A 238 -16.82 4.21 8.63
C ASP A 238 -15.50 4.22 9.40
N PHE A 239 -14.38 4.44 8.71
CA PHE A 239 -13.05 4.47 9.35
C PHE A 239 -12.82 5.75 10.14
N VAL A 240 -13.37 6.89 9.71
CA VAL A 240 -13.36 8.12 10.50
C VAL A 240 -14.13 7.92 11.81
N GLU A 241 -15.31 7.30 11.76
CA GLU A 241 -16.13 7.00 12.94
C GLU A 241 -15.41 6.04 13.91
N ALA A 242 -14.67 5.06 13.39
CA ALA A 242 -13.83 4.17 14.18
C ALA A 242 -12.58 4.84 14.80
N GLY A 243 -12.40 6.15 14.62
CA GLY A 243 -11.33 6.93 15.24
C GLY A 243 -10.01 6.91 14.48
N TYR A 244 -9.99 6.44 13.22
CA TYR A 244 -8.84 6.61 12.34
C TYR A 244 -8.76 8.05 11.82
N GLU A 245 -7.54 8.49 11.56
CA GLU A 245 -7.33 9.61 10.66
C GLU A 245 -7.43 9.10 9.22
N VAL A 246 -8.27 9.69 8.38
CA VAL A 246 -8.48 9.19 7.01
C VAL A 246 -8.11 10.24 5.97
N HIS A 247 -7.15 9.88 5.13
CA HIS A 247 -6.64 10.69 4.03
C HIS A 247 -6.87 9.95 2.69
N LEU A 248 -6.62 10.64 1.58
CA LEU A 248 -6.72 10.08 0.23
C LEU A 248 -5.35 10.03 -0.44
N ASN A 249 -5.15 9.03 -1.28
CA ASN A 249 -3.99 8.92 -2.16
C ASN A 249 -4.47 8.88 -3.62
N LEU A 250 -4.38 10.01 -4.31
CA LEU A 250 -4.78 10.16 -5.71
C LEU A 250 -3.65 9.61 -6.58
N SER A 251 -3.63 8.29 -6.75
CA SER A 251 -2.43 7.59 -7.24
C SER A 251 -2.66 6.19 -7.85
N PRO A 252 -2.04 5.91 -9.02
CA PRO A 252 -1.37 6.87 -9.89
C PRO A 252 -2.36 7.76 -10.65
N VAL A 253 -1.98 9.01 -10.90
CA VAL A 253 -2.59 9.81 -11.96
C VAL A 253 -2.00 9.37 -13.30
N VAL A 254 -2.86 8.90 -14.21
CA VAL A 254 -2.49 8.46 -15.57
C VAL A 254 -2.99 9.48 -16.59
N LEU A 255 -2.07 10.13 -17.28
CA LEU A 255 -2.34 11.15 -18.30
C LEU A 255 -2.69 10.52 -19.66
N ARG A 256 -3.77 9.74 -19.70
CA ARG A 256 -4.35 9.20 -20.94
C ARG A 256 -5.39 10.15 -21.51
N GLU A 257 -5.88 9.90 -22.72
CA GLU A 257 -7.01 10.68 -23.24
C GLU A 257 -8.23 10.61 -22.30
N GLY A 258 -8.94 11.73 -22.15
CA GLY A 258 -10.13 11.84 -21.28
C GLY A 258 -9.86 11.93 -19.77
N TRP A 259 -8.60 11.81 -19.33
CA TRP A 259 -8.26 11.72 -17.90
C TRP A 259 -8.83 12.87 -17.05
N GLU A 260 -8.85 14.10 -17.58
CA GLU A 260 -9.33 15.27 -16.82
C GLU A 260 -10.82 15.16 -16.46
N ALA A 261 -11.66 14.71 -17.40
CA ALA A 261 -13.10 14.58 -17.17
C ALA A 261 -13.38 13.48 -16.12
N ASP A 262 -12.63 12.39 -16.20
CA ASP A 262 -12.76 11.25 -15.30
C ASP A 262 -12.29 11.58 -13.87
N TRP A 263 -11.19 12.34 -13.74
CA TRP A 263 -10.74 12.87 -12.46
C TRP A 263 -11.73 13.90 -11.90
N ALA A 264 -12.29 14.78 -12.73
CA ALA A 264 -13.31 15.73 -12.31
C ALA A 264 -14.57 15.01 -11.77
N GLN A 265 -14.98 13.90 -12.41
CA GLN A 265 -16.09 13.08 -11.95
C GLN A 265 -15.79 12.43 -10.59
N LEU A 266 -14.61 11.83 -10.43
CA LEU A 266 -14.17 11.26 -9.15
C LEU A 266 -14.16 12.30 -8.04
N LEU A 267 -13.64 13.50 -8.30
CA LEU A 267 -13.54 14.57 -7.30
C LEU A 267 -14.92 15.10 -6.88
N ARG A 268 -15.85 15.31 -7.83
CA ARG A 268 -17.24 15.64 -7.50
C ARG A 268 -17.88 14.56 -6.64
N ARG A 269 -17.66 13.29 -6.98
CA ARG A 269 -18.18 12.18 -6.20
C ARG A 269 -17.65 12.15 -4.76
N LEU A 270 -16.35 12.43 -4.56
CA LEU A 270 -15.78 12.58 -3.22
C LEU A 270 -16.43 13.74 -2.47
N ASP A 271 -16.75 14.84 -3.16
CA ASP A 271 -17.48 15.96 -2.56
C ASP A 271 -18.93 15.58 -2.22
N ASP A 272 -19.63 14.85 -3.09
CA ASP A 272 -21.03 14.49 -2.88
C ASP A 272 -21.20 13.43 -1.77
N GLU A 273 -20.27 12.47 -1.67
CA GLU A 273 -20.45 11.27 -0.83
C GLU A 273 -19.84 11.38 0.57
N LEU A 274 -18.73 12.13 0.76
CA LEU A 274 -18.02 12.13 2.04
C LEU A 274 -18.67 13.04 3.08
N SER A 275 -18.76 12.54 4.32
CA SER A 275 -19.31 13.31 5.43
C SER A 275 -18.51 14.59 5.74
N PRO A 276 -19.13 15.59 6.39
CA PRO A 276 -18.40 16.77 6.89
C PRO A 276 -17.24 16.39 7.83
N ALA A 277 -17.37 15.33 8.63
CA ALA A 277 -16.32 14.87 9.53
C ALA A 277 -15.09 14.35 8.77
N ALA A 278 -15.30 13.58 7.70
CA ALA A 278 -14.20 13.15 6.83
C ALA A 278 -13.56 14.36 6.12
N LYS A 279 -14.37 15.24 5.51
CA LYS A 279 -13.87 16.44 4.81
C LYS A 279 -13.04 17.36 5.72
N ALA A 280 -13.38 17.46 7.01
CA ALA A 280 -12.67 18.32 7.95
C ALA A 280 -11.23 17.88 8.26
N GLN A 281 -10.93 16.59 8.17
CA GLN A 281 -9.59 16.05 8.47
C GLN A 281 -8.82 15.59 7.21
N ALA A 282 -9.53 15.31 6.12
CA ALA A 282 -8.94 14.69 4.96
C ALA A 282 -7.88 15.56 4.29
N ALA A 283 -6.83 14.90 3.81
CA ALA A 283 -5.84 15.49 2.93
C ALA A 283 -5.43 14.48 1.86
N ALA A 284 -4.97 14.99 0.71
CA ALA A 284 -4.58 14.20 -0.44
C ALA A 284 -3.07 14.20 -0.65
N GLU A 285 -2.57 13.06 -1.13
CA GLU A 285 -1.31 12.96 -1.83
C GLU A 285 -1.61 12.74 -3.32
N VAL A 286 -0.91 13.44 -4.21
CA VAL A 286 -1.05 13.26 -5.67
C VAL A 286 0.25 12.71 -6.23
N ILE A 287 0.15 11.58 -6.93
CA ILE A 287 1.33 10.90 -7.48
C ILE A 287 1.02 10.50 -8.92
N LEU A 288 1.69 11.14 -9.88
CA LEU A 288 1.63 10.78 -11.28
C LEU A 288 2.36 9.46 -11.54
N LEU A 289 1.90 8.74 -12.56
CA LEU A 289 2.47 7.45 -12.95
C LEU A 289 3.99 7.51 -13.15
N THR A 290 4.69 6.62 -12.46
CA THR A 290 6.06 6.21 -12.79
C THR A 290 6.05 4.71 -13.06
N HIS A 291 6.13 4.36 -14.34
CA HIS A 291 6.17 2.97 -14.80
C HIS A 291 7.60 2.43 -14.83
N ASN A 292 7.76 1.17 -15.17
CA ASN A 292 9.05 0.49 -15.24
C ASN A 292 9.17 -0.32 -16.54
N ARG A 293 10.35 -0.26 -17.17
CA ARG A 293 10.58 -0.89 -18.48
C ARG A 293 10.42 -2.41 -18.43
N ASP A 294 10.96 -3.04 -17.40
CA ASP A 294 10.96 -4.49 -17.27
C ASP A 294 9.57 -4.98 -16.83
N LEU A 295 8.86 -4.19 -16.00
CA LEU A 295 7.46 -4.42 -15.68
C LEU A 295 6.55 -4.35 -16.92
N HIS A 296 6.80 -3.40 -17.83
CA HIS A 296 6.06 -3.33 -19.11
C HIS A 296 6.20 -4.64 -19.89
N GLN A 297 7.41 -5.20 -19.99
CA GLN A 297 7.63 -6.49 -20.66
C GLN A 297 6.88 -7.64 -19.97
N VAL A 298 6.86 -7.65 -18.63
CA VAL A 298 6.08 -8.64 -17.87
C VAL A 298 4.59 -8.48 -18.15
N ASN A 299 4.07 -7.24 -18.12
CA ASN A 299 2.66 -6.96 -18.32
C ASN A 299 2.16 -7.33 -19.72
N LEU A 300 2.99 -7.23 -20.76
CA LEU A 300 2.64 -7.72 -22.10
C LEU A 300 2.27 -9.22 -22.11
N GLY A 301 2.82 -10.01 -21.19
CA GLY A 301 2.57 -11.45 -21.10
C GLY A 301 1.35 -11.87 -20.28
N TRP A 302 0.81 -11.03 -19.38
CA TRP A 302 -0.35 -11.40 -18.55
C TRP A 302 -1.51 -10.40 -18.59
N HIS A 303 -1.25 -9.12 -18.85
CA HIS A 303 -2.26 -8.06 -18.91
C HIS A 303 -1.88 -6.92 -19.88
N PRO A 304 -1.77 -7.22 -21.18
CA PRO A 304 -1.32 -6.25 -22.18
C PRO A 304 -2.23 -5.02 -22.31
N LYS A 305 -3.54 -5.18 -22.02
CA LYS A 305 -4.51 -4.07 -22.06
C LYS A 305 -4.15 -2.93 -21.09
N ALA A 306 -3.51 -3.22 -19.95
CA ALA A 306 -3.05 -2.16 -19.06
C ALA A 306 -1.93 -1.31 -19.68
N GLU A 307 -1.11 -1.90 -20.55
CA GLU A 307 0.02 -1.19 -21.17
C GLU A 307 -0.43 -0.14 -22.19
N GLU A 308 -1.64 -0.24 -22.74
CA GLU A 308 -2.26 0.82 -23.55
C GLU A 308 -2.40 2.14 -22.75
N LEU A 309 -2.52 2.05 -21.42
CA LEU A 309 -2.62 3.20 -20.53
C LEU A 309 -1.26 3.57 -19.91
N LEU A 310 -0.47 2.56 -19.52
CA LEU A 310 0.75 2.75 -18.74
C LEU A 310 1.99 3.09 -19.57
N TRP A 311 2.09 2.53 -20.78
CA TRP A 311 3.25 2.66 -21.65
C TRP A 311 3.00 3.71 -22.73
N ARG A 312 3.47 4.93 -22.46
CA ARG A 312 3.28 6.11 -23.33
C ARG A 312 4.62 6.74 -23.70
N PRO A 313 5.43 6.13 -24.58
CA PRO A 313 6.73 6.66 -24.98
C PRO A 313 6.68 8.07 -25.56
N ASP A 314 5.53 8.46 -26.11
CA ASP A 314 5.21 9.80 -26.62
C ASP A 314 5.07 10.86 -25.51
N LEU A 315 4.75 10.46 -24.28
CA LEU A 315 4.63 11.36 -23.11
C LEU A 315 5.73 11.13 -22.07
N GLN A 316 6.54 10.08 -22.21
CA GLN A 316 7.43 9.59 -21.18
C GLN A 316 8.92 9.66 -21.55
N GLN A 317 9.77 9.69 -20.52
CA GLN A 317 11.22 9.67 -20.60
C GLN A 317 11.84 8.65 -19.63
N PRO A 318 13.04 8.12 -19.92
CA PRO A 318 13.78 7.28 -18.98
C PRO A 318 14.14 8.00 -17.68
N LYS A 319 14.16 7.25 -16.57
CA LYS A 319 14.59 7.69 -15.25
C LYS A 319 15.33 6.55 -14.54
N ARG A 320 16.59 6.77 -14.18
CA ARG A 320 17.32 5.87 -13.29
C ARG A 320 16.91 6.13 -11.84
N SER A 321 16.43 5.11 -11.12
CA SER A 321 16.12 5.24 -9.68
C SER A 321 17.37 5.12 -8.82
N GLN A 322 17.25 5.50 -7.54
CA GLN A 322 18.34 5.43 -6.56
C GLN A 322 18.87 4.00 -6.37
N ASN A 323 18.01 2.99 -6.50
CA ASN A 323 18.40 1.57 -6.46
C ASN A 323 18.98 1.05 -7.81
N GLY A 324 19.18 1.93 -8.80
CA GLY A 324 19.79 1.59 -10.09
C GLY A 324 18.82 1.12 -11.18
N SER A 325 17.55 0.81 -10.86
CA SER A 325 16.58 0.32 -11.85
C SER A 325 16.20 1.37 -12.91
N TRP A 326 15.84 0.90 -14.11
CA TRP A 326 15.34 1.73 -15.20
C TRP A 326 13.82 1.89 -15.12
N ASN A 327 13.39 3.07 -14.69
CA ASN A 327 11.99 3.47 -14.70
C ASN A 327 11.69 4.37 -15.90
N VAL A 328 10.41 4.58 -16.12
CA VAL A 328 9.86 5.48 -17.13
C VAL A 328 8.88 6.42 -16.41
N ARG A 329 9.02 7.72 -16.64
CA ARG A 329 8.16 8.76 -16.04
C ARG A 329 7.69 9.71 -17.13
N TYR A 330 6.63 10.47 -16.87
CA TYR A 330 6.29 11.59 -17.76
C TYR A 330 7.47 12.56 -17.95
N ARG A 331 7.58 13.13 -19.16
CA ARG A 331 8.53 14.21 -19.45
C ARG A 331 8.33 15.36 -18.47
N ASN A 332 9.39 16.11 -18.16
CA ASN A 332 9.37 17.08 -17.07
C ASN A 332 8.30 18.19 -17.26
N ASP A 333 8.09 18.64 -18.49
CA ASP A 333 7.06 19.59 -18.91
C ASP A 333 5.65 18.99 -18.81
N VAL A 334 5.44 17.80 -19.40
CA VAL A 334 4.17 17.05 -19.33
C VAL A 334 3.77 16.79 -17.87
N LYS A 335 4.73 16.35 -17.05
CA LYS A 335 4.55 16.11 -15.63
C LYS A 335 4.15 17.38 -14.89
N ARG A 336 4.83 18.51 -15.15
CA ARG A 336 4.53 19.79 -14.50
C ARG A 336 3.12 20.24 -14.85
N ALA A 337 2.76 20.19 -16.14
CA ALA A 337 1.42 20.52 -16.60
C ALA A 337 0.35 19.61 -15.98
N GLY A 338 0.60 18.29 -15.93
CA GLY A 338 -0.31 17.33 -15.29
C GLY A 338 -0.50 17.59 -13.80
N VAL A 339 0.57 17.88 -13.05
CA VAL A 339 0.48 18.26 -11.63
C VAL A 339 -0.36 19.53 -11.44
N THR A 340 -0.04 20.60 -12.18
CA THR A 340 -0.81 21.84 -12.14
C THR A 340 -2.28 21.56 -12.42
N ARG A 341 -2.57 20.76 -13.45
CA ARG A 341 -3.93 20.48 -13.88
C ARG A 341 -4.72 19.66 -12.85
N VAL A 342 -4.11 18.66 -12.21
CA VAL A 342 -4.76 17.94 -11.09
C VAL A 342 -5.08 18.89 -9.94
N GLN A 343 -4.16 19.81 -9.61
CA GLN A 343 -4.39 20.79 -8.54
C GLN A 343 -5.56 21.73 -8.87
N GLU A 344 -5.68 22.18 -10.11
CA GLU A 344 -6.82 22.97 -10.60
C GLU A 344 -8.13 22.18 -10.50
N LEU A 345 -8.14 20.91 -10.90
CA LEU A 345 -9.33 20.05 -10.80
C LEU A 345 -9.77 19.86 -9.34
N VAL A 346 -8.82 19.63 -8.42
CA VAL A 346 -9.12 19.53 -6.98
C VAL A 346 -9.69 20.85 -6.47
N ALA A 347 -9.08 21.99 -6.82
CA ALA A 347 -9.59 23.30 -6.41
C ALA A 347 -11.00 23.59 -6.94
N ALA A 348 -11.32 23.11 -8.15
CA ALA A 348 -12.62 23.33 -8.78
C ALA A 348 -13.73 22.40 -8.26
N HIS A 349 -13.41 21.15 -7.92
CA HIS A 349 -14.41 20.10 -7.66
C HIS A 349 -14.39 19.53 -6.25
N ALA A 350 -13.31 19.73 -5.49
CA ALA A 350 -13.19 19.31 -4.09
C ALA A 350 -12.30 20.31 -3.31
N PRO A 351 -12.69 21.60 -3.22
CA PRO A 351 -11.85 22.65 -2.62
C PRO A 351 -11.53 22.42 -1.14
N TRP A 352 -12.31 21.58 -0.45
CA TRP A 352 -12.06 21.14 0.93
C TRP A 352 -10.84 20.20 1.03
N LEU A 353 -10.46 19.51 -0.05
CA LEU A 353 -9.43 18.49 -0.04
C LEU A 353 -8.03 19.12 -0.15
N ARG A 354 -7.39 19.33 1.00
CA ARG A 354 -6.02 19.86 1.07
C ARG A 354 -5.02 18.89 0.43
N ILE A 355 -4.24 19.36 -0.53
CA ILE A 355 -3.12 18.59 -1.11
C ILE A 355 -1.88 18.79 -0.23
N ARG A 356 -1.35 17.70 0.37
CA ARG A 356 -0.09 17.74 1.14
C ARG A 356 1.11 17.88 0.22
N TYR A 357 1.11 17.14 -0.88
CA TYR A 357 2.11 17.25 -1.93
C TYR A 357 1.58 16.65 -3.24
N ALA A 358 2.18 17.08 -4.36
CA ALA A 358 1.93 16.53 -5.69
C ALA A 358 3.25 16.34 -6.45
N PHE A 359 3.43 15.20 -7.14
CA PHE A 359 4.59 14.96 -7.99
C PHE A 359 4.35 13.88 -9.03
#